data_AF-A0A7V7PN70-F1
#
_entry.id   AF-A0A7V7PN70-F1
#
_cell.length_a   1.000
_cell.length_b   1.000
_cell.length_c   1.000
_cell.angle_alpha   90.00
_cell.angle_beta   90.00
_cell.angle_gamma   90.00
#
_symmetry.space_group_name_H-M   'P 1'
#
loop_
_entity.id
_entity.type
_entity.pdbx_description
1 polymer ?
#
loop_
_entity_poly.entity_id
_entity_poly.type
_entity_poly.pdbx_seq_one_letter_code
_entity_poly.pdbx_strand_id
1 'polypeptide(L)'
;MIRGHIDFVSRTRVEGWIASDRLNLTGARVLAFVDEACIGGGTVDRFRQDLADAGLGDGVAGFRFPIAPEPWHDTRVLDVRLEGGSVLLKQGEACLAPRGAVGEDRKRQGRDPATLAWMRARGWLDQGHYEALRLLAEFGVYAQPLRFSAKALSEAARCDEAALAAADIVELHLLQPAELEIREDLGAADLLAIGQGLRAAFPHVAPVIGLWAERRREIDVVEGAHTSGAPLAAGGGIRHAFGGRDLLMLDLDGRFTLRDDGAFAAFVPARPGT
;
A
#
# COMPACT_ATOMS: atom_id res chain seq x y z
N MET A 1 -33.30 -2.55 -4.06
CA MET A 1 -32.89 -1.18 -4.37
C MET A 1 -31.38 -1.14 -4.58
N ILE A 2 -30.94 -0.58 -5.71
CA ILE A 2 -29.51 -0.32 -5.94
C ILE A 2 -29.14 0.97 -5.20
N ARG A 3 -28.02 0.95 -4.47
CA ARG A 3 -27.43 2.06 -3.73
C ARG A 3 -25.98 2.22 -4.17
N GLY A 4 -25.43 3.40 -4.02
CA GLY A 4 -24.02 3.63 -4.31
C GLY A 4 -23.61 5.04 -3.96
N HIS A 5 -22.30 5.25 -3.95
CA HIS A 5 -21.70 6.53 -3.62
C HIS A 5 -20.40 6.70 -4.42
N ILE A 6 -20.11 7.94 -4.79
CA ILE A 6 -18.82 8.29 -5.39
C ILE A 6 -17.97 8.90 -4.28
N ASP A 7 -16.92 8.21 -3.88
CA ASP A 7 -16.05 8.67 -2.80
C ASP A 7 -14.99 9.64 -3.32
N PHE A 8 -14.57 9.48 -4.58
CA PHE A 8 -13.49 10.25 -5.14
C PHE A 8 -13.63 10.44 -6.65
N VAL A 9 -13.41 11.69 -7.10
CA VAL A 9 -13.27 12.03 -8.51
C VAL A 9 -12.05 12.93 -8.68
N SER A 10 -11.20 12.60 -9.65
CA SER A 10 -10.16 13.47 -10.17
C SER A 10 -10.26 13.59 -11.68
N ARG A 11 -9.41 14.40 -12.31
CA ARG A 11 -9.27 14.42 -13.78
C ARG A 11 -8.65 13.15 -14.39
N THR A 12 -8.25 12.18 -13.58
CA THR A 12 -7.57 10.97 -14.05
C THR A 12 -8.25 9.69 -13.61
N ARG A 13 -9.14 9.72 -12.61
CA ARG A 13 -9.86 8.54 -12.14
C ARG A 13 -11.11 8.87 -11.34
N VAL A 14 -11.97 7.87 -11.22
CA VAL A 14 -13.14 7.86 -10.35
C VAL A 14 -13.07 6.63 -9.45
N GLU A 15 -13.48 6.80 -8.19
CA GLU A 15 -13.61 5.73 -7.20
C GLU A 15 -14.93 5.88 -6.44
N GLY A 16 -15.52 4.75 -6.09
CA GLY A 16 -16.81 4.72 -5.43
C GLY A 16 -17.24 3.30 -5.12
N TRP A 17 -18.52 3.16 -4.79
CA TRP A 17 -19.15 1.86 -4.62
C TRP A 17 -20.59 1.83 -5.11
N ILE A 18 -21.03 0.62 -5.44
CA ILE A 18 -22.39 0.33 -5.86
C ILE A 18 -22.78 -1.06 -5.35
N ALA A 19 -23.94 -1.14 -4.69
CA ALA A 19 -24.46 -2.36 -4.10
C ALA A 19 -25.96 -2.49 -4.36
N SER A 20 -26.47 -3.71 -4.37
CA SER A 20 -27.89 -3.99 -4.49
C SER A 20 -28.27 -5.08 -3.49
N ASP A 21 -29.41 -4.91 -2.84
CA ASP A 21 -30.03 -5.92 -1.97
C ASP A 21 -30.59 -7.13 -2.73
N ARG A 22 -30.72 -7.02 -4.07
CA ARG A 22 -31.40 -8.02 -4.92
C ARG A 22 -30.52 -8.63 -6.00
N LEU A 23 -29.42 -7.98 -6.34
CA LEU A 23 -28.53 -8.38 -7.43
C LEU A 23 -27.10 -8.42 -6.93
N ASN A 24 -26.37 -9.48 -7.27
CA ASN A 24 -24.92 -9.44 -7.13
C ASN A 24 -24.35 -8.59 -8.27
N LEU A 25 -23.67 -7.49 -7.92
CA LEU A 25 -23.06 -6.57 -8.86
C LEU A 25 -21.55 -6.78 -8.98
N THR A 26 -20.97 -7.75 -8.27
CA THR A 26 -19.58 -8.16 -8.44
C THR A 26 -19.33 -8.58 -9.88
N GLY A 27 -18.34 -7.96 -10.53
CA GLY A 27 -18.02 -8.16 -11.94
C GLY A 27 -18.87 -7.33 -12.91
N ALA A 28 -19.86 -6.57 -12.42
CA ALA A 28 -20.61 -5.65 -13.27
C ALA A 28 -19.73 -4.48 -13.72
N ARG A 29 -20.02 -3.92 -14.90
CA ARG A 29 -19.31 -2.76 -15.43
C ARG A 29 -20.05 -1.48 -15.09
N VAL A 30 -19.28 -0.46 -14.69
CA VAL A 30 -19.72 0.90 -14.44
C VAL A 30 -19.02 1.85 -15.40
N LEU A 31 -19.73 2.87 -15.83
CA LEU A 31 -19.28 3.87 -16.81
C LEU A 31 -19.44 5.26 -16.21
N ALA A 32 -18.47 6.14 -16.40
CA ALA A 32 -18.53 7.54 -16.00
C ALA A 32 -18.92 8.45 -17.18
N PHE A 33 -19.80 9.40 -16.92
CA PHE A 33 -20.29 10.36 -17.89
C PHE A 33 -20.16 11.80 -17.37
N VAL A 34 -19.87 12.73 -18.28
CA VAL A 34 -19.99 14.18 -18.08
C VAL A 34 -20.77 14.74 -19.27
N ASP A 35 -21.84 15.50 -19.03
CA ASP A 35 -22.70 16.07 -20.09
C ASP A 35 -23.11 15.04 -21.17
N GLU A 36 -23.47 13.83 -20.75
CA GLU A 36 -23.80 12.65 -21.59
C GLU A 36 -22.64 12.02 -22.39
N ALA A 37 -21.42 12.55 -22.30
CA ALA A 37 -20.23 11.93 -22.89
C ALA A 37 -19.61 10.89 -21.93
N CYS A 38 -19.43 9.65 -22.39
CA CYS A 38 -18.71 8.62 -21.63
C CYS A 38 -17.21 8.93 -21.62
N ILE A 39 -16.63 9.07 -20.43
CA ILE A 39 -15.21 9.46 -20.25
C ILE A 39 -14.36 8.35 -19.63
N GLY A 40 -14.94 7.19 -19.35
CA GLY A 40 -14.23 6.03 -18.82
C GLY A 40 -15.16 4.99 -18.20
N GLY A 41 -14.60 3.85 -17.83
CA GLY A 41 -15.36 2.78 -17.20
C GLY A 41 -14.47 1.68 -16.61
N GLY A 42 -15.06 0.89 -15.73
CA GLY A 42 -14.37 -0.22 -15.07
C GLY A 42 -15.33 -1.17 -14.40
N THR A 43 -14.75 -2.17 -13.75
CA THR A 43 -15.51 -3.26 -13.11
C THR A 43 -15.72 -2.97 -11.62
N VAL A 44 -16.83 -3.46 -11.09
CA VAL A 44 -17.10 -3.54 -9.66
C VAL A 44 -16.44 -4.80 -9.12
N ASP A 45 -15.20 -4.68 -8.67
CA ASP A 45 -14.37 -5.81 -8.23
C ASP A 45 -13.59 -5.52 -6.94
N ARG A 46 -13.77 -4.32 -6.37
CA ARG A 46 -13.02 -3.89 -5.18
C ARG A 46 -13.81 -4.24 -3.94
N PHE A 47 -13.15 -4.94 -3.03
CA PHE A 47 -13.69 -5.22 -1.72
C PHE A 47 -13.72 -3.97 -0.83
N ARG A 48 -14.78 -3.84 -0.03
CA ARG A 48 -15.00 -2.75 0.92
C ARG A 48 -15.57 -3.27 2.24
N GLN A 49 -14.75 -3.16 3.28
CA GLN A 49 -15.08 -3.66 4.61
C GLN A 49 -16.29 -2.94 5.22
N ASP A 50 -16.38 -1.62 5.07
CA ASP A 50 -17.49 -0.82 5.59
C ASP A 50 -18.85 -1.21 4.98
N LEU A 51 -18.86 -1.68 3.74
CA LEU A 51 -20.06 -2.17 3.07
C LEU A 51 -20.39 -3.61 3.45
N ALA A 52 -19.37 -4.45 3.65
CA ALA A 52 -19.53 -5.80 4.17
C ALA A 52 -20.14 -5.77 5.59
N ASP A 53 -19.61 -4.91 6.46
CA ASP A 53 -20.09 -4.71 7.84
C ASP A 53 -21.52 -4.14 7.87
N ALA A 54 -21.88 -3.33 6.87
CA ALA A 54 -23.24 -2.84 6.68
C ALA A 54 -24.21 -3.88 6.07
N GLY A 55 -23.75 -5.10 5.77
CA GLY A 55 -24.55 -6.16 5.17
C GLY A 55 -24.94 -5.89 3.71
N LEU A 56 -24.16 -5.08 2.99
CA LEU A 56 -24.41 -4.74 1.59
C LEU A 56 -23.67 -5.71 0.65
N GLY A 57 -24.40 -6.73 0.18
CA GLY A 57 -23.89 -7.71 -0.79
C GLY A 57 -22.85 -8.67 -0.19
N ASP A 58 -21.84 -9.04 -0.98
CA ASP A 58 -20.70 -9.87 -0.57
C ASP A 58 -19.46 -9.02 -0.15
N GLY A 59 -19.66 -7.70 0.02
CA GLY A 59 -18.61 -6.72 0.30
C GLY A 59 -17.78 -6.30 -0.93
N VAL A 60 -17.95 -6.95 -2.09
CA VAL A 60 -17.27 -6.59 -3.35
C VAL A 60 -18.17 -5.65 -4.15
N ALA A 61 -18.24 -4.41 -3.67
CA ALA A 61 -19.12 -3.38 -4.21
C ALA A 61 -18.35 -2.14 -4.69
N GLY A 62 -17.03 -2.08 -4.49
CA GLY A 62 -16.22 -0.95 -4.88
C GLY A 62 -15.83 -0.98 -6.37
N PHE A 63 -15.67 0.21 -6.95
CA PHE A 63 -15.10 0.40 -8.27
C PHE A 63 -13.99 1.46 -8.24
N ARG A 64 -13.00 1.29 -9.13
CA ARG A 64 -11.97 2.28 -9.40
C ARG A 64 -11.50 2.15 -10.84
N PHE A 65 -11.60 3.23 -11.61
CA PHE A 65 -11.20 3.20 -13.01
C PHE A 65 -10.67 4.55 -13.50
N PRO A 66 -9.77 4.55 -14.49
CA PRO A 66 -9.27 5.78 -15.10
C PRO A 66 -10.37 6.48 -15.88
N ILE A 67 -10.32 7.82 -15.89
CA ILE A 67 -11.18 8.66 -16.73
C ILE A 67 -10.34 9.67 -17.49
N ALA A 68 -10.80 10.06 -18.68
CA ALA A 68 -10.17 11.04 -19.54
C ALA A 68 -11.19 12.12 -19.95
N PRO A 69 -11.56 13.03 -19.03
CA PRO A 69 -12.42 14.15 -19.35
C PRO A 69 -11.67 15.16 -20.23
N GLU A 70 -12.37 15.72 -21.21
CA GLU A 70 -11.89 16.87 -21.97
C GLU A 70 -11.53 18.05 -21.04
N PRO A 71 -10.61 18.95 -21.43
CA PRO A 71 -10.15 20.05 -20.58
C PRO A 71 -11.30 20.91 -20.01
N TRP A 72 -12.37 21.08 -20.80
CA TRP A 72 -13.56 21.87 -20.47
C TRP A 72 -14.64 21.12 -19.68
N HIS A 73 -14.55 19.80 -19.50
CA HIS A 73 -15.50 19.05 -18.68
C HIS A 73 -15.34 19.39 -17.20
N ASP A 74 -16.46 19.70 -16.53
CA ASP A 74 -16.51 19.84 -15.08
C ASP A 74 -16.71 18.46 -14.44
N THR A 75 -15.64 17.90 -13.87
CA THR A 75 -15.69 16.59 -13.20
C THR A 75 -16.50 16.62 -11.89
N ARG A 76 -17.06 17.78 -11.49
CA ARG A 76 -17.99 17.92 -10.36
C ARG A 76 -19.44 17.57 -10.69
N VAL A 77 -19.77 17.40 -11.96
CA VAL A 77 -21.09 16.98 -12.44
C VAL A 77 -21.03 15.58 -13.05
N LEU A 78 -20.16 14.72 -12.51
CA LEU A 78 -19.93 13.40 -13.03
C LEU A 78 -21.03 12.43 -12.59
N ASP A 79 -21.54 11.68 -13.56
CA ASP A 79 -22.49 10.60 -13.35
C ASP A 79 -21.78 9.25 -13.48
N VAL A 80 -22.01 8.32 -12.54
CA VAL A 80 -21.61 6.91 -12.73
C VAL A 80 -22.86 6.06 -12.98
N ARG A 81 -22.85 5.26 -14.05
CA ARG A 81 -23.97 4.43 -14.49
C ARG A 81 -23.53 2.97 -14.60
N LEU A 82 -24.42 2.03 -14.30
CA LEU A 82 -24.21 0.61 -14.65
C LEU A 82 -24.36 0.42 -16.16
N GLU A 83 -23.44 -0.32 -16.76
CA GLU A 83 -23.49 -0.64 -18.19
C GLU A 83 -24.73 -1.51 -18.49
N GLY A 84 -25.57 -1.05 -19.41
CA GLY A 84 -26.83 -1.71 -19.77
C GLY A 84 -28.00 -1.46 -18.80
N GLY A 85 -27.83 -0.62 -17.77
CA GLY A 85 -28.87 -0.27 -16.80
C GLY A 85 -29.27 1.20 -16.81
N SER A 86 -30.44 1.52 -16.26
CA SER A 86 -30.93 2.91 -16.06
C SER A 86 -30.56 3.50 -14.69
N VAL A 87 -29.74 2.80 -13.90
CA VAL A 87 -29.37 3.24 -12.55
C VAL A 87 -28.23 4.25 -12.61
N LEU A 88 -28.51 5.42 -12.03
CA LEU A 88 -27.66 6.59 -12.02
C LEU A 88 -27.21 6.88 -10.58
N LEU A 89 -25.90 6.83 -10.34
CA LEU A 89 -25.30 7.36 -9.13
C LEU A 89 -25.02 8.84 -9.35
N LYS A 90 -25.87 9.71 -8.78
CA LYS A 90 -25.64 11.15 -8.77
C LYS A 90 -24.76 11.54 -7.59
N GLN A 91 -23.86 12.48 -7.84
CA GLN A 91 -22.87 13.04 -6.91
C GLN A 91 -23.52 13.93 -5.82
N GLY A 92 -24.50 13.41 -5.07
CA GLY A 92 -25.32 14.21 -4.14
C GLY A 92 -24.52 14.85 -3.00
N GLU A 93 -23.51 14.17 -2.46
CA GLU A 93 -22.63 14.64 -1.38
C GLU A 93 -21.18 14.13 -1.50
N ALA A 94 -20.67 13.91 -2.72
CA ALA A 94 -19.28 13.45 -2.86
C ALA A 94 -18.31 14.53 -2.36
N CYS A 95 -17.48 14.18 -1.37
CA CYS A 95 -16.44 15.06 -0.87
C CYS A 95 -15.40 15.30 -1.98
N LEU A 96 -15.37 16.51 -2.52
CA LEU A 96 -14.21 17.00 -3.27
C LEU A 96 -13.05 17.15 -2.29
N ALA A 97 -12.35 16.05 -2.00
CA ALA A 97 -11.25 16.08 -1.06
C ALA A 97 -10.16 17.02 -1.59
N PRO A 98 -9.78 18.07 -0.85
CA PRO A 98 -8.59 18.85 -1.18
C PRO A 98 -7.38 17.91 -1.14
N ARG A 99 -6.38 18.24 -1.97
CA ARG A 99 -5.19 17.44 -2.30
C ARG A 99 -4.40 16.83 -1.10
N GLY A 100 -4.71 17.23 0.15
CA GLY A 100 -4.06 16.80 1.39
C GLY A 100 -4.92 15.99 2.39
N ALA A 101 -6.24 15.83 2.22
CA ALA A 101 -7.09 15.09 3.19
C ALA A 101 -6.98 13.55 3.04
N VAL A 102 -5.95 13.07 2.35
CA VAL A 102 -5.87 11.75 1.72
C VAL A 102 -4.82 10.85 2.40
N GLY A 103 -4.20 11.32 3.48
CA GLY A 103 -2.99 10.72 4.06
C GLY A 103 -3.20 9.43 4.83
N GLU A 104 -4.18 9.35 5.72
CA GLU A 104 -4.32 8.20 6.64
C GLU A 104 -5.07 7.02 6.03
N ASP A 105 -6.18 7.25 5.32
CA ASP A 105 -6.94 6.18 4.69
C ASP A 105 -6.17 5.48 3.56
N ARG A 106 -5.35 6.22 2.78
CA ARG A 106 -4.49 5.59 1.76
C ARG A 106 -3.26 4.86 2.32
N LYS A 107 -2.77 5.23 3.50
CA LYS A 107 -1.75 4.43 4.20
C LYS A 107 -2.29 3.04 4.55
N ARG A 108 -3.60 2.92 4.81
CA ARG A 108 -4.25 1.67 5.22
C ARG A 108 -4.92 0.89 4.07
N GLN A 109 -5.25 1.53 2.95
CA GLN A 109 -5.89 0.86 1.80
C GLN A 109 -5.06 -0.34 1.31
N GLY A 110 -5.65 -1.54 1.38
CA GLY A 110 -5.03 -2.80 0.94
C GLY A 110 -4.16 -3.51 2.00
N ARG A 111 -4.00 -2.92 3.19
CA ARG A 111 -3.10 -3.40 4.25
C ARG A 111 -3.82 -3.70 5.57
N ASP A 112 -5.15 -3.59 5.61
CA ASP A 112 -5.91 -4.01 6.78
C ASP A 112 -5.93 -5.55 6.89
N PRO A 113 -5.97 -6.10 8.12
CA PRO A 113 -5.90 -7.55 8.31
C PRO A 113 -6.98 -8.36 7.59
N ALA A 114 -8.18 -7.79 7.39
CA ALA A 114 -9.29 -8.48 6.73
C ALA A 114 -9.05 -8.57 5.21
N THR A 115 -8.61 -7.48 4.58
CA THR A 115 -8.22 -7.49 3.16
C THR A 115 -7.07 -8.45 2.89
N LEU A 116 -6.02 -8.43 3.73
CA LEU A 116 -4.89 -9.35 3.58
C LEU A 116 -5.31 -10.81 3.74
N ALA A 117 -6.19 -11.11 4.71
CA ALA A 117 -6.70 -12.46 4.93
C ALA A 117 -7.55 -12.95 3.74
N TRP A 118 -8.34 -12.07 3.15
CA TRP A 118 -9.12 -12.35 1.94
C TRP A 118 -8.21 -12.60 0.72
N MET A 119 -7.18 -11.78 0.50
CA MET A 119 -6.22 -11.96 -0.60
C MET A 119 -5.50 -13.31 -0.49
N ARG A 120 -5.10 -13.71 0.73
CA ARG A 120 -4.53 -15.04 0.98
C ARG A 120 -5.54 -16.16 0.69
N ALA A 121 -6.79 -16.02 1.13
CA ALA A 121 -7.84 -17.02 0.88
C ALA A 121 -8.15 -17.23 -0.61
N ARG A 122 -7.88 -16.24 -1.46
CA ARG A 122 -8.01 -16.29 -2.92
C ARG A 122 -6.72 -16.71 -3.65
N GLY A 123 -5.65 -17.01 -2.91
CA GLY A 123 -4.36 -17.45 -3.45
C GLY A 123 -3.54 -16.32 -4.10
N TRP A 124 -3.85 -15.05 -3.81
CA TRP A 124 -3.11 -13.90 -4.33
C TRP A 124 -1.86 -13.58 -3.51
N LEU A 125 -1.84 -14.02 -2.26
CA LEU A 125 -0.70 -13.94 -1.36
C LEU A 125 -0.44 -15.34 -0.82
N ASP A 126 0.84 -15.72 -0.73
CA ASP A 126 1.21 -16.86 0.08
C ASP A 126 1.22 -16.49 1.58
N GLN A 127 1.57 -17.44 2.45
CA GLN A 127 1.61 -17.21 3.88
C GLN A 127 2.68 -16.18 4.28
N GLY A 128 3.85 -16.20 3.64
CA GLY A 128 4.95 -15.30 3.95
C GLY A 128 4.64 -13.87 3.56
N HIS A 129 4.06 -13.67 2.37
CA HIS A 129 3.61 -12.36 1.90
C HIS A 129 2.50 -11.78 2.77
N TYR A 130 1.53 -12.61 3.17
CA TYR A 130 0.49 -12.22 4.12
C TYR A 130 1.07 -11.74 5.45
N GLU A 131 2.02 -12.51 6.02
CA GLU A 131 2.67 -12.15 7.29
C GLU A 131 3.49 -10.88 7.16
N ALA A 132 4.28 -10.73 6.08
CA ALA A 132 5.08 -9.54 5.83
C ALA A 132 4.23 -8.27 5.82
N LEU A 133 3.17 -8.25 4.99
CA LEU A 133 2.30 -7.08 4.86
C LEU A 133 1.53 -6.79 6.15
N ARG A 134 1.05 -7.83 6.84
CA ARG A 134 0.31 -7.67 8.10
C ARG A 134 1.20 -7.11 9.20
N LEU A 135 2.38 -7.67 9.39
CA LEU A 135 3.31 -7.26 10.45
C LEU A 135 3.88 -5.86 10.17
N LEU A 136 4.15 -5.51 8.91
CA LEU A 136 4.50 -4.13 8.54
C LEU A 136 3.36 -3.16 8.84
N ALA A 137 2.11 -3.51 8.52
CA ALA A 137 0.96 -2.66 8.80
C ALA A 137 0.74 -2.47 10.32
N GLU A 138 0.88 -3.55 11.10
CA GLU A 138 0.60 -3.59 12.54
C GLU A 138 1.74 -2.99 13.37
N PHE A 139 2.99 -3.36 13.07
CA PHE A 139 4.15 -3.06 13.91
C PHE A 139 5.16 -2.11 13.26
N GLY A 140 5.08 -1.88 11.94
CA GLY A 140 6.02 -1.04 11.20
C GLY A 140 7.36 -1.71 10.94
N VAL A 141 7.47 -3.01 11.24
CA VAL A 141 8.69 -3.80 11.09
C VAL A 141 8.35 -5.26 10.79
N TYR A 142 9.16 -5.90 9.95
CA TYR A 142 9.05 -7.32 9.66
C TYR A 142 10.44 -7.91 9.38
N ALA A 143 10.80 -8.98 10.10
CA ALA A 143 12.05 -9.69 9.90
C ALA A 143 11.81 -11.00 9.14
N GLN A 144 12.56 -11.22 8.07
CA GLN A 144 12.52 -12.41 7.25
C GLN A 144 13.86 -13.16 7.27
N PRO A 145 13.89 -14.44 7.64
CA PRO A 145 15.06 -15.28 7.46
C PRO A 145 15.37 -15.49 5.96
N LEU A 146 16.57 -15.13 5.54
CA LEU A 146 17.08 -15.33 4.20
C LEU A 146 17.60 -16.75 3.99
N ARG A 147 17.33 -17.27 2.80
CA ARG A 147 17.88 -18.54 2.31
C ARG A 147 18.77 -18.27 1.11
N PHE A 148 20.03 -17.96 1.38
CA PHE A 148 20.99 -17.75 0.31
C PHE A 148 21.19 -18.99 -0.54
N SER A 149 21.31 -18.79 -1.85
CA SER A 149 21.66 -19.85 -2.77
C SER A 149 23.09 -20.34 -2.52
N ALA A 150 23.38 -21.56 -2.94
CA ALA A 150 24.75 -22.11 -2.87
C ALA A 150 25.76 -21.30 -3.72
N LYS A 151 25.28 -20.41 -4.60
CA LYS A 151 26.12 -19.58 -5.47
C LYS A 151 26.51 -18.24 -4.82
N ALA A 152 25.80 -17.79 -3.78
CA ALA A 152 26.09 -16.56 -3.04
C ALA A 152 27.27 -16.74 -2.07
N LEU A 153 28.47 -16.88 -2.66
CA LEU A 153 29.72 -17.13 -1.95
C LEU A 153 30.38 -15.82 -1.45
N SER A 154 30.10 -14.69 -2.10
CA SER A 154 30.61 -13.37 -1.71
C SER A 154 29.55 -12.56 -0.94
N GLU A 155 30.01 -11.54 -0.22
CA GLU A 155 29.13 -10.57 0.44
C GLU A 155 28.21 -9.86 -0.55
N ALA A 156 28.76 -9.35 -1.65
CA ALA A 156 27.99 -8.69 -2.71
C ALA A 156 26.87 -9.59 -3.26
N ALA A 157 27.16 -10.87 -3.54
CA ALA A 157 26.15 -11.79 -4.04
C ALA A 157 25.03 -12.08 -3.01
N ARG A 158 25.35 -12.06 -1.71
CA ARG A 158 24.34 -12.17 -0.64
C ARG A 158 23.54 -10.89 -0.50
N CYS A 159 24.17 -9.72 -0.67
CA CYS A 159 23.50 -8.43 -0.70
C CYS A 159 22.48 -8.39 -1.85
N ASP A 160 22.85 -8.84 -3.05
CA ASP A 160 21.95 -8.95 -4.21
C ASP A 160 20.75 -9.86 -3.92
N GLU A 161 20.97 -11.03 -3.32
CA GLU A 161 19.86 -11.94 -2.96
C GLU A 161 18.96 -11.36 -1.85
N ALA A 162 19.54 -10.63 -0.90
CA ALA A 162 18.78 -9.90 0.12
C ALA A 162 17.96 -8.77 -0.51
N ALA A 163 18.51 -8.06 -1.49
CA ALA A 163 17.82 -7.01 -2.25
C ALA A 163 16.64 -7.59 -3.05
N LEU A 164 16.81 -8.76 -3.68
CA LEU A 164 15.71 -9.44 -4.38
C LEU A 164 14.57 -9.83 -3.44
N ALA A 165 14.91 -10.34 -2.24
CA ALA A 165 13.90 -10.66 -1.22
C ALA A 165 13.18 -9.40 -0.70
N ALA A 166 13.90 -8.29 -0.56
CA ALA A 166 13.30 -7.00 -0.20
C ALA A 166 12.41 -6.45 -1.32
N ALA A 167 12.80 -6.65 -2.59
CA ALA A 167 12.06 -6.19 -3.77
C ALA A 167 10.64 -6.76 -3.77
N ASP A 168 10.55 -8.08 -3.58
CA ASP A 168 9.29 -8.81 -3.56
C ASP A 168 8.30 -8.23 -2.53
N ILE A 169 8.77 -7.96 -1.31
CA ILE A 169 7.94 -7.35 -0.26
C ILE A 169 7.60 -5.89 -0.59
N VAL A 170 8.54 -5.13 -1.14
CA VAL A 170 8.34 -3.72 -1.52
C VAL A 170 7.30 -3.59 -2.62
N GLU A 171 7.35 -4.42 -3.66
CA GLU A 171 6.39 -4.39 -4.76
C GLU A 171 4.98 -4.72 -4.28
N LEU A 172 4.85 -5.73 -3.41
CA LEU A 172 3.60 -6.06 -2.75
C LEU A 172 3.10 -4.91 -1.87
N HIS A 173 4.01 -4.28 -1.11
CA HIS A 173 3.68 -3.13 -0.28
C HIS A 173 3.21 -1.94 -1.13
N LEU A 174 3.86 -1.67 -2.25
CA LEU A 174 3.50 -0.57 -3.15
C LEU A 174 2.31 -0.90 -4.06
N LEU A 175 1.91 -2.17 -4.16
CA LEU A 175 0.91 -2.69 -5.10
C LEU A 175 1.23 -2.35 -6.56
N GLN A 176 2.51 -2.22 -6.90
CA GLN A 176 3.01 -1.90 -8.23
C GLN A 176 4.47 -2.36 -8.35
N PRO A 177 4.97 -2.61 -9.58
CA PRO A 177 6.39 -2.86 -9.81
C PRO A 177 7.23 -1.68 -9.30
N ALA A 178 8.37 -1.98 -8.70
CA ALA A 178 9.25 -0.99 -8.12
C ALA A 178 10.72 -1.34 -8.38
N GLU A 179 11.51 -0.35 -8.76
CA GLU A 179 12.96 -0.51 -8.78
C GLU A 179 13.49 -0.37 -7.35
N LEU A 180 14.51 -1.14 -7.01
CA LEU A 180 15.24 -0.98 -5.76
C LEU A 180 16.62 -0.40 -6.04
N GLU A 181 16.90 0.72 -5.38
CA GLU A 181 18.24 1.24 -5.26
C GLU A 181 18.94 0.58 -4.06
N ILE A 182 20.08 -0.05 -4.31
CA ILE A 182 20.94 -0.59 -3.25
C ILE A 182 21.87 0.53 -2.80
N ARG A 183 21.76 0.93 -1.53
CA ARG A 183 22.64 1.93 -0.90
C ARG A 183 23.48 1.25 0.17
N GLU A 184 24.79 1.24 -0.02
CA GLU A 184 25.76 0.58 0.87
C GLU A 184 26.46 1.60 1.78
N ASP A 185 27.24 1.10 2.74
CA ASP A 185 28.03 1.90 3.69
C ASP A 185 27.22 2.92 4.51
N LEU A 186 25.96 2.60 4.81
CA LEU A 186 25.05 3.49 5.54
C LEU A 186 25.17 3.37 7.05
N GLY A 187 24.94 4.48 7.74
CA GLY A 187 24.79 4.57 9.19
C GLY A 187 23.38 5.01 9.62
N ALA A 188 23.19 5.13 10.94
CA ALA A 188 21.89 5.49 11.52
C ALA A 188 21.38 6.87 11.06
N ALA A 189 22.29 7.82 10.80
CA ALA A 189 21.94 9.17 10.37
C ALA A 189 21.32 9.22 8.97
N ASP A 190 21.64 8.26 8.09
CA ASP A 190 21.20 8.24 6.70
C ASP A 190 19.72 7.86 6.56
N LEU A 191 19.18 7.10 7.53
CA LEU A 191 17.79 6.63 7.51
C LEU A 191 16.79 7.79 7.49
N LEU A 192 17.11 8.91 8.15
CA LEU A 192 16.25 10.10 8.14
C LEU A 192 16.18 10.72 6.72
N ALA A 193 17.33 10.85 6.06
CA ALA A 193 17.41 11.40 4.70
C ALA A 193 16.71 10.49 3.68
N ILE A 194 16.86 9.17 3.83
CA ILE A 194 16.15 8.17 3.02
C ILE A 194 14.64 8.32 3.19
N GLY A 195 14.16 8.40 4.44
CA GLY A 195 12.75 8.57 4.73
C GLY A 195 12.16 9.84 4.10
N GLN A 196 12.87 10.97 4.21
CA GLN A 196 12.45 12.23 3.57
C GLN A 196 12.38 12.12 2.05
N GLY A 197 13.38 11.50 1.42
CA GLY A 197 13.40 11.25 -0.03
C GLY A 197 12.23 10.38 -0.48
N LEU A 198 11.95 9.28 0.25
CA LEU A 198 10.81 8.41 -0.03
C LEU A 198 9.47 9.11 0.15
N ARG A 199 9.33 10.01 1.14
CA ARG A 199 8.10 10.81 1.28
C ARG A 199 7.89 11.77 0.11
N ALA A 200 8.96 12.35 -0.43
CA ALA A 200 8.86 13.17 -1.63
C ALA A 200 8.48 12.33 -2.87
N ALA A 201 9.07 11.14 -3.01
CA ALA A 201 8.83 10.24 -4.14
C ALA A 201 7.48 9.49 -4.04
N PHE A 202 7.02 9.14 -2.85
CA PHE A 202 5.82 8.34 -2.60
C PHE A 202 4.97 8.96 -1.47
N PRO A 203 4.34 10.13 -1.71
CA PRO A 203 3.70 10.93 -0.66
C PRO A 203 2.49 10.27 0.03
N HIS A 204 1.96 9.20 -0.56
CA HIS A 204 0.76 8.51 -0.07
C HIS A 204 1.03 7.07 0.36
N VAL A 205 2.29 6.66 0.43
CA VAL A 205 2.69 5.32 0.88
C VAL A 205 3.61 5.46 2.10
N ALA A 206 3.56 4.47 2.99
CA ALA A 206 4.52 4.36 4.09
C ALA A 206 5.93 4.12 3.52
N PRO A 207 6.96 4.86 4.01
CA PRO A 207 8.34 4.77 3.52
C PRO A 207 9.02 3.50 4.05
N VAL A 208 8.61 2.35 3.52
CA VAL A 208 9.19 1.05 3.87
C VAL A 208 10.44 0.77 3.04
N ILE A 209 11.50 0.33 3.72
CA ILE A 209 12.77 -0.10 3.11
C ILE A 209 13.19 -1.48 3.64
N GLY A 210 14.09 -2.15 2.93
CA GLY A 210 14.80 -3.31 3.47
C GLY A 210 16.17 -2.94 4.03
N LEU A 211 16.62 -3.63 5.07
CA LEU A 211 17.93 -3.47 5.72
C LEU A 211 18.66 -4.82 5.81
N TRP A 212 19.94 -4.83 5.46
CA TRP A 212 20.81 -6.00 5.59
C TRP A 212 22.27 -5.60 5.81
N ALA A 213 23.04 -6.46 6.46
CA ALA A 213 24.49 -6.30 6.66
C ALA A 213 25.15 -7.68 6.65
N GLU A 214 26.46 -7.77 6.37
CA GLU A 214 27.16 -9.07 6.38
C GLU A 214 27.08 -9.77 7.75
N ARG A 215 27.28 -9.00 8.82
CA ARG A 215 27.19 -9.48 10.20
C ARG A 215 25.81 -9.18 10.76
N ARG A 216 25.34 -10.03 11.68
CA ARG A 216 24.09 -9.81 12.40
C ARG A 216 24.20 -8.58 13.30
N ARG A 217 23.19 -7.73 13.27
CA ARG A 217 23.06 -6.46 13.98
C ARG A 217 21.68 -6.36 14.61
N GLU A 218 21.52 -5.37 15.49
CA GLU A 218 20.28 -5.19 16.27
C GLU A 218 19.76 -3.75 16.13
N ILE A 219 18.44 -3.65 16.02
CA ILE A 219 17.70 -2.39 16.03
C ILE A 219 16.53 -2.52 17.00
N ASP A 220 16.38 -1.54 17.88
CA ASP A 220 15.23 -1.44 18.77
C ASP A 220 14.15 -0.63 18.05
N VAL A 221 12.97 -1.20 17.83
CA VAL A 221 11.83 -0.55 17.14
C VAL A 221 10.67 -0.39 18.10
N VAL A 222 10.13 0.81 18.23
CA VAL A 222 8.89 1.05 18.97
C VAL A 222 7.72 0.68 18.05
N GLU A 223 7.25 -0.56 18.18
CA GLU A 223 6.20 -1.11 17.32
C GLU A 223 4.92 -0.27 17.35
N GLY A 224 4.32 -0.04 16.18
CA GLY A 224 3.11 0.76 16.03
C GLY A 224 3.34 2.27 15.98
N ALA A 225 4.56 2.76 16.29
CA ALA A 225 4.87 4.20 16.32
C ALA A 225 4.83 4.88 14.94
N HIS A 226 4.79 4.11 13.85
CA HIS A 226 4.59 4.59 12.48
C HIS A 226 3.15 5.05 12.22
N THR A 227 2.20 4.62 13.04
CA THR A 227 0.80 5.03 12.92
C THR A 227 0.51 6.33 13.69
N SER A 228 -0.17 7.26 13.02
CA SER A 228 -0.71 8.46 13.65
C SER A 228 -1.79 8.08 14.68
N GLY A 229 -1.65 8.58 15.91
CA GLY A 229 -2.66 8.44 16.97
C GLY A 229 -2.61 7.15 17.81
N ALA A 230 -1.68 6.23 17.58
CA ALA A 230 -1.51 5.09 18.48
C ALA A 230 -0.99 5.56 19.85
N PRO A 231 -1.57 5.08 20.98
CA PRO A 231 -1.04 5.39 22.30
C PRO A 231 0.39 4.86 22.37
N LEU A 232 1.34 5.79 22.48
CA LEU A 232 2.74 5.48 22.70
C LEU A 232 2.84 4.73 24.04
N ALA A 233 3.06 3.43 24.01
CA ALA A 233 3.49 2.72 25.20
C ALA A 233 4.81 3.36 25.66
N ALA A 234 4.82 3.89 26.88
CA ALA A 234 6.01 4.52 27.45
C ALA A 234 7.06 3.43 27.76
N GLY A 235 8.07 3.31 26.89
CA GLY A 235 9.31 2.59 27.16
C GLY A 235 9.55 1.34 26.32
N GLY A 236 10.77 1.25 25.76
CA GLY A 236 11.40 0.03 25.24
C GLY A 236 11.02 -0.34 23.82
N GLY A 237 11.85 0.02 22.84
CA GLY A 237 11.75 -0.59 21.51
C GLY A 237 11.93 -2.11 21.62
N ILE A 238 11.14 -2.87 20.85
CA ILE A 238 11.31 -4.31 20.70
C ILE A 238 12.52 -4.54 19.82
N ARG A 239 13.34 -5.51 20.22
CA ARG A 239 14.57 -5.82 19.52
C ARG A 239 14.31 -6.67 18.29
N HIS A 240 14.77 -6.16 17.16
CA HIS A 240 14.80 -6.87 15.89
C HIS A 240 16.24 -7.06 15.44
N ALA A 241 16.51 -8.20 14.80
CA ALA A 241 17.81 -8.50 14.22
C ALA A 241 17.77 -8.35 12.70
N PHE A 242 18.88 -7.89 12.13
CA PHE A 242 19.08 -7.83 10.68
C PHE A 242 20.54 -8.15 10.35
N GLY A 243 20.80 -8.48 9.09
CA GLY A 243 22.11 -8.91 8.64
C GLY A 243 22.44 -10.38 8.92
N GLY A 244 23.55 -10.85 8.37
CA GLY A 244 23.84 -12.28 8.24
C GLY A 244 22.74 -12.94 7.42
N ARG A 245 21.85 -13.68 8.09
CA ARG A 245 20.72 -14.38 7.47
C ARG A 245 19.37 -13.72 7.70
N ASP A 246 19.33 -12.51 8.25
CA ASP A 246 18.08 -11.84 8.58
C ASP A 246 17.93 -10.59 7.71
N LEU A 247 16.87 -10.53 6.89
CA LEU A 247 16.42 -9.30 6.21
C LEU A 247 15.42 -8.59 7.12
N LEU A 248 15.56 -7.29 7.29
CA LEU A 248 14.58 -6.50 8.03
C LEU A 248 13.91 -5.49 7.13
N MET A 249 12.59 -5.57 7.03
CA MET A 249 11.75 -4.54 6.43
C MET A 249 11.33 -3.55 7.52
N LEU A 250 11.49 -2.25 7.26
CA LEU A 250 11.28 -1.19 8.26
C LEU A 250 10.50 -0.02 7.66
N ASP A 251 9.44 0.41 8.33
CA ASP A 251 8.75 1.68 8.08
C ASP A 251 9.50 2.84 8.74
N LEU A 252 10.03 3.75 7.93
CA LEU A 252 10.80 4.89 8.40
C LEU A 252 9.96 6.01 9.06
N ASP A 253 8.63 5.92 9.03
CA ASP A 253 7.78 6.77 9.86
C ASP A 253 7.79 6.37 11.35
N GLY A 254 8.28 5.16 11.66
CA GLY A 254 8.36 4.63 13.02
C GLY A 254 9.44 5.30 13.87
N ARG A 255 9.54 4.85 15.13
CA ARG A 255 10.64 5.21 16.02
C ARG A 255 11.53 3.99 16.21
N PHE A 256 12.83 4.17 15.98
CA PHE A 256 13.80 3.10 16.09
C PHE A 256 15.16 3.63 16.54
N THR A 257 16.01 2.73 17.01
CA THR A 257 17.39 3.04 17.44
C THR A 257 18.30 1.88 17.09
N LEU A 258 19.30 2.15 16.23
CA LEU A 258 20.38 1.22 15.94
C LEU A 258 21.32 1.13 17.15
N ARG A 259 21.75 -0.09 17.49
CA ARG A 259 22.54 -0.36 18.70
C ARG A 259 24.04 -0.23 18.49
N ASP A 260 24.47 -0.13 17.26
CA ASP A 260 25.88 -0.13 16.86
C ASP A 260 26.13 0.73 15.60
N ASP A 261 27.34 1.28 15.48
CA ASP A 261 27.71 2.28 14.44
C ASP A 261 28.31 1.68 13.16
N GLY A 262 28.32 0.35 13.04
CA GLY A 262 28.72 -0.32 11.81
C GLY A 262 27.86 0.06 10.59
N ALA A 263 28.43 -0.17 9.41
CA ALA A 263 27.76 0.02 8.14
C ALA A 263 26.69 -1.05 7.86
N PHE A 264 25.70 -0.71 7.03
CA PHE A 264 24.73 -1.63 6.49
C PHE A 264 24.30 -1.20 5.07
N ALA A 265 23.67 -2.13 4.35
CA ALA A 265 22.99 -1.86 3.10
C ALA A 265 21.50 -1.59 3.34
N ALA A 266 20.96 -0.59 2.66
CA ALA A 266 19.52 -0.35 2.57
C ALA A 266 19.03 -0.56 1.14
N PHE A 267 17.86 -1.19 1.04
CA PHE A 267 17.16 -1.44 -0.21
C PHE A 267 16.00 -0.46 -0.31
N VAL A 268 16.20 0.60 -1.10
CA VAL A 268 15.34 1.77 -1.13
C VAL A 268 14.47 1.76 -2.39
N PRO A 269 13.13 1.83 -2.27
CA PRO A 269 12.26 1.94 -3.43
C PRO A 269 12.54 3.20 -4.25
N ALA A 270 12.69 3.02 -5.56
CA ALA A 270 12.80 4.06 -6.55
C ALA A 270 11.63 3.97 -7.54
N ARG A 271 11.24 5.11 -8.12
CA ARG A 271 10.25 5.09 -9.20
C ARG A 271 10.93 4.52 -10.45
N PRO A 272 10.31 3.55 -11.15
CA PRO A 272 10.84 3.11 -12.43
C PRO A 272 10.91 4.31 -13.39
N GLY A 273 12.06 4.45 -14.05
CA GLY A 273 12.54 5.60 -14.85
C GLY A 273 11.57 6.76 -15.10
N THR A 274 11.91 7.95 -14.57
CA THR A 274 11.49 9.24 -15.14
C THR A 274 12.27 9.58 -16.40
#